data_AF-G1KUT7-F1
#
_entry.id   AF-G1KUT7-F1
#
_cell.length_a   1.000
_cell.length_b   1.000
_cell.length_c   1.000
_cell.angle_alpha   90.00
_cell.angle_beta   90.00
_cell.angle_gamma   90.00
#
_symmetry.space_group_name_H-M   'P 1'
#
loop_
_entity.id
_entity.type
_entity.pdbx_description
1 polymer ?
#
loop_
_entity_poly.entity_id
_entity_poly.type
_entity_poly.pdbx_seq_one_letter_code
_entity_poly.pdbx_strand_id
1 'polypeptide(L)'
;MVTKGWLLHSVVAMVLIIEVFSQDCGQFLTRLRQANKANLELLNSKMNSTIPQQCIEDVFSFSLKNKLPSNLDVSEAENAKVAIQEVLQQTGHIFRQNCTEMLWDEDFLRAFHAGLDQQSENLKSCLSASPRSQRIQLTRLRVKRYFRSLNDFLKEKEYNRCAWEIIQIQVKQCFLWIENLIPMIRNEEREGRLVGILSFTSN
;
A
#
# COMPACT_ATOMS: atom_id res chain seq x y z
N MET A 1 -11.70 -47.45 18.96
CA MET A 1 -11.91 -46.19 19.72
C MET A 1 -10.67 -45.27 19.73
N VAL A 2 -9.80 -45.29 18.69
CA VAL A 2 -8.53 -44.53 18.67
C VAL A 2 -8.60 -43.26 17.80
N THR A 3 -9.65 -43.12 16.98
CA THR A 3 -9.78 -42.05 15.98
C THR A 3 -10.18 -40.68 16.54
N LYS A 4 -10.89 -40.63 17.67
CA LYS A 4 -11.40 -39.37 18.25
C LYS A 4 -10.30 -38.48 18.85
N GLY A 5 -9.30 -39.08 19.51
CA GLY A 5 -8.19 -38.32 20.10
C GLY A 5 -7.28 -37.68 19.04
N TRP A 6 -7.05 -38.39 17.93
CA TRP A 6 -6.23 -37.90 16.82
C TRP A 6 -6.89 -36.73 16.08
N LEU A 7 -8.22 -36.80 15.87
CA LEU A 7 -9.00 -35.70 15.31
C LEU A 7 -8.96 -34.47 16.21
N LEU A 8 -9.15 -34.63 17.52
CA LEU A 8 -9.09 -33.51 18.47
C LEU A 8 -7.71 -32.84 18.47
N HIS A 9 -6.62 -33.61 18.47
CA HIS A 9 -5.27 -33.05 18.38
C HIS A 9 -5.01 -32.34 17.05
N SER A 10 -5.52 -32.88 15.93
CA SER A 10 -5.39 -32.22 14.61
C SER A 10 -6.14 -30.90 14.53
N VAL A 11 -7.35 -30.82 15.13
CA VAL A 11 -8.16 -29.60 15.18
C VAL A 11 -7.50 -28.56 16.09
N VAL A 12 -7.04 -28.95 17.28
CA VAL A 12 -6.30 -28.05 18.19
C VAL A 12 -5.03 -27.50 17.54
N ALA A 13 -4.27 -28.36 16.84
CA ALA A 13 -3.09 -27.92 16.10
C ALA A 13 -3.43 -26.91 14.99
N MET A 14 -4.51 -27.14 14.23
CA MET A 14 -4.95 -26.19 13.20
C MET A 14 -5.42 -24.85 13.79
N VAL A 15 -6.14 -24.85 14.92
CA VAL A 15 -6.56 -23.62 15.61
C VAL A 15 -5.36 -22.81 16.08
N LEU A 16 -4.37 -23.45 16.71
CA LEU A 16 -3.15 -22.79 17.16
C LEU A 16 -2.34 -22.19 16.00
N ILE A 17 -2.29 -22.90 14.86
CA ILE A 17 -1.63 -22.41 13.65
C ILE A 17 -2.33 -21.14 13.12
N ILE A 18 -3.66 -21.11 13.09
CA ILE A 18 -4.43 -19.94 12.66
C ILE A 18 -4.21 -18.74 13.60
N GLU A 19 -4.16 -18.96 14.92
CA GLU A 19 -3.90 -17.89 15.89
C GLU A 19 -2.51 -17.27 15.75
N VAL A 20 -1.47 -18.09 15.59
CA VAL A 20 -0.09 -17.63 15.39
C VAL A 20 0.03 -16.80 14.11
N PHE A 21 -0.47 -17.29 12.97
CA PHE A 21 -0.44 -16.54 11.71
C PHE A 21 -1.29 -15.26 11.74
N SER A 22 -2.39 -15.24 12.49
CA SER A 22 -3.23 -14.04 12.62
C SER A 22 -2.62 -13.00 13.58
N GLN A 23 -1.91 -13.43 14.62
CA GLN A 23 -1.11 -12.55 15.48
C GLN A 23 0.01 -11.87 14.70
N ASP A 24 0.61 -12.60 13.75
CA ASP A 24 1.65 -12.10 12.86
C ASP A 24 1.13 -10.98 11.94
N CYS A 25 0.01 -11.17 11.22
CA CYS A 25 -0.50 -10.11 10.34
C CYS A 25 -0.85 -8.82 11.12
N GLY A 26 -1.46 -8.91 12.30
CA GLY A 26 -1.78 -7.73 13.11
C GLY A 26 -0.53 -6.90 13.49
N GLN A 27 0.58 -7.59 13.78
CA GLN A 27 1.87 -6.96 14.03
C GLN A 27 2.45 -6.35 12.75
N PHE A 28 2.41 -7.07 11.63
CA PHE A 28 2.88 -6.58 10.34
C PHE A 28 2.11 -5.35 9.86
N LEU A 29 0.79 -5.28 10.05
CA LEU A 29 -0.01 -4.09 9.74
C LEU A 29 0.36 -2.88 10.61
N THR A 30 0.75 -3.12 11.87
CA THR A 30 1.27 -2.07 12.74
C THR A 30 2.61 -1.53 12.23
N ARG A 31 3.53 -2.42 11.85
CA ARG A 31 4.83 -2.04 11.28
C ARG A 31 4.66 -1.35 9.92
N LEU A 32 3.75 -1.83 9.07
CA LEU A 32 3.39 -1.18 7.81
C LEU A 32 2.95 0.26 8.04
N ARG A 33 2.09 0.50 9.03
CA ARG A 33 1.62 1.86 9.36
C ARG A 33 2.76 2.76 9.83
N GLN A 34 3.62 2.25 10.71
CA GLN A 34 4.78 3.01 11.19
C GLN A 34 5.72 3.38 10.04
N ALA A 35 6.04 2.41 9.18
CA ALA A 35 6.88 2.62 8.01
C ALA A 35 6.22 3.61 7.02
N ASN A 36 4.90 3.53 6.82
CA ASN A 36 4.17 4.46 5.96
C ASN A 36 4.20 5.90 6.47
N LYS A 37 4.04 6.11 7.78
CA LYS A 37 4.21 7.43 8.39
C LYS A 37 5.61 7.98 8.23
N ALA A 38 6.63 7.17 8.54
CA ALA A 38 8.03 7.59 8.42
C ALA A 38 8.38 7.97 6.97
N ASN A 39 7.93 7.18 5.99
CA ASN A 39 8.18 7.49 4.58
C ASN A 39 7.40 8.71 4.08
N LEU A 40 6.18 8.92 4.58
CA LEU A 40 5.40 10.11 4.28
C LEU A 40 6.05 11.38 4.88
N GLU A 41 6.56 11.30 6.11
CA GLU A 41 7.32 12.38 6.75
C GLU A 41 8.60 12.69 5.96
N LEU A 42 9.33 11.66 5.56
CA LEU A 42 10.51 11.80 4.71
C LEU A 42 10.14 12.49 3.38
N LEU A 43 9.10 12.04 2.67
CA LEU A 43 8.63 12.69 1.44
C LEU A 43 8.27 14.17 1.68
N ASN A 44 7.53 14.46 2.74
CA ASN A 44 7.13 15.83 3.08
C ASN A 44 8.33 16.74 3.37
N SER A 45 9.42 16.21 3.93
CA SER A 45 10.64 16.98 4.20
C SER A 45 11.31 17.52 2.94
N LYS A 46 11.04 16.92 1.78
CA LYS A 46 11.54 17.34 0.46
C LYS A 46 10.47 18.04 -0.41
N MET A 47 9.25 18.22 0.10
CA MET A 47 8.24 19.01 -0.59
C MET A 47 8.46 20.49 -0.28
N ASN A 48 8.28 21.35 -1.28
CA ASN A 48 8.29 22.77 -1.06
C ASN A 48 7.07 23.17 -0.20
N SER A 49 7.27 24.10 0.74
CA SER A 49 6.19 24.64 1.57
C SER A 49 5.10 25.33 0.74
N THR A 50 5.46 25.79 -0.46
CA THR A 50 4.59 26.45 -1.43
C THR A 50 4.91 25.97 -2.83
N ILE A 51 3.87 25.74 -3.63
CA ILE A 51 4.00 25.41 -5.05
C ILE A 51 4.50 26.66 -5.79
N PRO A 52 5.57 26.58 -6.60
CA PRO A 52 6.02 27.71 -7.41
C PRO A 52 4.91 28.23 -8.32
N GLN A 53 4.77 29.55 -8.45
CA GLN A 53 3.65 30.16 -9.18
C GLN A 53 3.52 29.64 -10.62
N GLN A 54 4.65 29.41 -11.29
CA GLN A 54 4.70 28.86 -12.65
C GLN A 54 4.16 27.42 -12.76
N CYS A 55 4.09 26.68 -11.64
CA CYS A 55 3.60 25.31 -11.61
C CYS A 55 2.11 25.21 -11.27
N ILE A 56 1.47 26.30 -10.81
CA ILE A 56 0.10 26.27 -10.29
C ILE A 56 -0.90 25.77 -11.34
N GLU A 57 -0.82 26.28 -12.57
CA GLU A 57 -1.73 25.88 -13.66
C GLU A 57 -1.61 24.39 -14.01
N ASP A 58 -0.37 23.89 -14.12
CA ASP A 58 -0.09 22.47 -14.35
C ASP A 58 -0.63 21.61 -13.19
N VAL A 59 -0.45 22.05 -11.95
CA VAL A 59 -0.93 21.33 -10.76
C VAL A 59 -2.45 21.21 -10.76
N PHE A 60 -3.15 22.32 -11.00
CA PHE A 60 -4.61 22.31 -11.03
C PHE A 60 -5.15 21.45 -12.17
N SER A 61 -4.65 21.66 -13.39
CA SER A 61 -5.14 20.94 -14.57
C SER A 61 -4.92 19.43 -14.49
N PHE A 62 -3.75 19.00 -13.98
CA PHE A 62 -3.44 17.59 -13.83
C PHE A 62 -4.15 16.95 -12.64
N SER A 63 -4.06 17.55 -11.44
CA SER A 63 -4.58 16.96 -10.19
C SER A 63 -6.11 16.93 -10.12
N LEU A 64 -6.80 17.76 -10.90
CA LEU A 64 -8.25 17.68 -11.05
C LEU A 64 -8.67 16.42 -11.84
N LYS A 65 -7.90 16.05 -12.87
CA LYS A 65 -8.22 14.96 -13.79
C LYS A 65 -7.65 13.62 -13.34
N ASN A 66 -6.47 13.64 -12.71
CA ASN A 66 -5.75 12.46 -12.27
C ASN A 66 -5.77 12.40 -10.76
N LYS A 67 -6.47 11.39 -10.25
CA LYS A 67 -6.51 11.02 -8.83
C LYS A 67 -6.44 9.51 -8.75
N LEU A 68 -5.97 9.01 -7.61
CA LEU A 68 -6.11 7.59 -7.31
C LEU A 68 -7.60 7.22 -7.46
N PRO A 69 -7.95 6.17 -8.23
CA PRO A 69 -9.34 5.93 -8.59
C PRO A 69 -10.21 5.74 -7.34
N SER A 70 -11.29 6.53 -7.22
CA SER A 70 -12.22 6.44 -6.09
C SER A 70 -13.05 5.15 -6.09
N ASN A 71 -13.12 4.47 -7.24
CA ASN A 71 -13.83 3.20 -7.43
C ASN A 71 -12.90 1.98 -7.36
N LEU A 72 -11.75 2.07 -6.70
CA LEU A 72 -10.97 0.88 -6.39
C LEU A 72 -11.81 -0.03 -5.49
N ASP A 73 -11.92 -1.30 -5.88
CA ASP A 73 -12.55 -2.31 -5.05
C ASP A 73 -11.57 -2.64 -3.92
N VAL A 74 -11.75 -1.98 -2.78
CA VAL A 74 -10.97 -2.11 -1.54
C VAL A 74 -11.87 -2.36 -0.33
N SER A 75 -13.10 -2.80 -0.57
CA SER A 75 -14.03 -3.20 0.50
C SER A 75 -13.68 -4.53 1.14
N GLU A 76 -12.91 -5.36 0.43
CA GLU A 76 -12.34 -6.62 0.94
C GLU A 76 -10.87 -6.38 1.31
N ALA A 77 -10.45 -6.86 2.49
CA ALA A 77 -9.11 -6.66 3.02
C ALA A 77 -8.02 -7.09 2.03
N GLU A 78 -8.20 -8.21 1.35
CA GLU A 78 -7.20 -8.73 0.42
C GLU A 78 -7.05 -7.84 -0.82
N ASN A 79 -8.16 -7.28 -1.33
CA ASN A 79 -8.12 -6.35 -2.45
C ASN A 79 -7.40 -5.05 -2.04
N ALA A 80 -7.68 -4.56 -0.82
CA ALA A 80 -7.00 -3.41 -0.24
C ALA A 80 -5.49 -3.65 -0.09
N LYS A 81 -5.07 -4.80 0.47
CA LYS A 81 -3.65 -5.16 0.59
C LYS A 81 -2.97 -5.21 -0.78
N VAL A 82 -3.57 -5.83 -1.80
CA VAL A 82 -2.96 -5.88 -3.15
C VAL A 82 -2.88 -4.49 -3.78
N ALA A 83 -3.88 -3.64 -3.56
CA ALA A 83 -3.85 -2.26 -4.03
C ALA A 83 -2.71 -1.46 -3.39
N ILE A 84 -2.54 -1.57 -2.05
CA ILE A 84 -1.42 -0.95 -1.33
C ILE A 84 -0.07 -1.46 -1.88
N GLN A 85 0.08 -2.77 -2.08
CA GLN A 85 1.31 -3.35 -2.60
C GLN A 85 1.65 -2.79 -3.99
N GLU A 86 0.66 -2.66 -4.87
CA GLU A 86 0.88 -2.09 -6.20
C GLU A 86 1.23 -0.60 -6.13
N VAL A 87 0.59 0.19 -5.25
CA VAL A 87 0.93 1.61 -5.02
C VAL A 87 2.39 1.75 -4.60
N LEU A 88 2.86 0.95 -3.64
CA LEU A 88 4.25 0.98 -3.16
C LEU A 88 5.25 0.64 -4.28
N GLN A 89 4.97 -0.42 -5.04
CA GLN A 89 5.81 -0.84 -6.16
C GLN A 89 5.91 0.23 -7.26
N GLN A 90 4.77 0.80 -7.65
CA GLN A 90 4.76 1.83 -8.70
C GLN A 90 5.38 3.15 -8.23
N THR A 91 5.23 3.50 -6.94
CA THR A 91 5.93 4.63 -6.33
C THR A 91 7.44 4.42 -6.41
N GLY A 92 7.94 3.26 -5.99
CA GLY A 92 9.37 2.94 -6.12
C GLY A 92 9.86 2.98 -7.57
N HIS A 93 9.03 2.64 -8.55
CA HIS A 93 9.41 2.77 -9.97
C HIS A 93 9.57 4.24 -10.40
N ILE A 94 8.64 5.12 -10.01
CA ILE A 94 8.73 6.56 -10.32
C ILE A 94 10.01 7.17 -9.75
N PHE A 95 10.32 6.90 -8.48
CA PHE A 95 11.47 7.51 -7.79
C PHE A 95 12.84 6.91 -8.18
N ARG A 96 12.85 5.93 -9.09
CA ARG A 96 14.08 5.45 -9.77
C ARG A 96 14.34 6.14 -11.10
N GLN A 97 13.44 6.99 -11.57
CA GLN A 97 13.59 7.73 -12.81
C GLN A 97 14.45 8.99 -12.63
N ASN A 98 14.51 9.83 -13.66
CA ASN A 98 15.32 11.03 -13.64
C ASN A 98 14.81 12.06 -12.63
N CYS A 99 15.52 12.21 -11.51
CA CYS A 99 15.23 13.17 -10.45
C CYS A 99 16.18 14.39 -10.45
N THR A 100 16.95 14.65 -11.52
CA THR A 100 17.99 15.70 -11.52
C THR A 100 17.47 17.11 -11.25
N GLU A 101 16.24 17.41 -11.68
CA GLU A 101 15.58 18.70 -11.42
C GLU A 101 15.14 18.86 -9.96
N MET A 102 15.23 17.80 -9.17
CA MET A 102 14.96 17.81 -7.75
C MET A 102 16.26 17.81 -6.96
N LEU A 103 16.34 18.66 -5.93
CA LEU A 103 17.46 18.71 -4.98
C LEU A 103 17.41 17.53 -3.98
N TRP A 104 17.01 16.34 -4.46
CA TRP A 104 16.96 15.13 -3.66
C TRP A 104 18.36 14.50 -3.66
N ASP A 105 19.03 14.56 -2.51
CA ASP A 105 20.30 13.87 -2.32
C ASP A 105 20.12 12.34 -2.37
N GLU A 106 21.22 11.63 -2.67
CA GLU A 106 21.22 10.17 -2.78
C GLU A 106 20.80 9.47 -1.48
N ASP A 107 21.09 10.08 -0.33
CA ASP A 107 20.75 9.55 0.98
C ASP A 107 19.23 9.54 1.20
N PHE A 108 18.54 10.63 0.82
CA PHE A 108 17.09 10.71 0.81
C PHE A 108 16.49 9.62 -0.08
N LEU A 109 16.96 9.50 -1.33
CA LEU A 109 16.43 8.50 -2.26
C LEU A 109 16.64 7.08 -1.73
N ARG A 110 17.81 6.81 -1.13
CA ARG A 110 18.11 5.50 -0.53
C ARG A 110 17.18 5.21 0.65
N ALA A 111 17.03 6.17 1.57
CA ALA A 111 16.15 6.03 2.72
C ALA A 111 14.68 5.84 2.31
N PHE A 112 14.23 6.59 1.30
CA PHE A 112 12.87 6.48 0.77
C PHE A 112 12.58 5.11 0.17
N HIS A 113 13.49 4.60 -0.67
CA HIS A 113 13.39 3.26 -1.23
C HIS A 113 13.44 2.17 -0.15
N ALA A 114 14.35 2.28 0.82
CA ALA A 114 14.41 1.34 1.94
C ALA A 114 13.10 1.32 2.74
N GLY A 115 12.47 2.48 2.95
CA GLY A 115 11.15 2.56 3.57
C GLY A 115 10.06 1.88 2.73
N LEU A 116 10.07 2.05 1.40
CA LEU A 116 9.09 1.41 0.49
C LEU A 116 9.24 -0.12 0.50
N ASP A 117 10.47 -0.60 0.53
CA ASP A 117 10.79 -2.03 0.62
C ASP A 117 10.32 -2.58 1.96
N GLN A 118 10.60 -1.88 3.08
CA GLN A 118 10.12 -2.25 4.41
C GLN A 118 8.58 -2.31 4.49
N GLN A 119 7.87 -1.33 3.91
CA GLN A 119 6.41 -1.35 3.80
C GLN A 119 5.94 -2.58 3.01
N SER A 120 6.58 -2.86 1.88
CA SER A 120 6.25 -3.98 1.00
C SER A 120 6.46 -5.33 1.67
N GLU A 121 7.53 -5.51 2.44
CA GLU A 121 7.85 -6.74 3.18
C GLU A 121 6.86 -7.00 4.32
N ASN A 122 6.53 -5.96 5.10
CA ASN A 122 5.51 -6.04 6.13
C ASN A 122 4.17 -6.49 5.52
N LEU A 123 3.77 -5.87 4.41
CA LEU A 123 2.52 -6.21 3.74
C LEU A 123 2.51 -7.61 3.13
N LYS A 124 3.61 -8.02 2.47
CA LYS A 124 3.75 -9.38 1.89
C LYS A 124 3.53 -10.48 2.93
N SER A 125 4.00 -10.25 4.16
CA SER A 125 3.85 -11.21 5.26
C SER A 125 2.40 -11.37 5.73
N CYS A 126 1.49 -10.46 5.36
CA CYS A 126 0.05 -10.52 5.63
C CYS A 126 -0.80 -10.86 4.38
N LEU A 127 -0.19 -10.99 3.19
CA LEU A 127 -0.94 -11.37 1.99
C LEU A 127 -1.27 -12.87 2.01
N SER A 128 -2.48 -13.21 1.59
CA SER A 128 -2.87 -14.61 1.40
C SER A 128 -2.11 -15.23 0.23
N ALA A 129 -1.95 -16.56 0.24
CA ALA A 129 -1.27 -17.27 -0.83
C ALA A 129 -2.05 -17.13 -2.15
N SER A 130 -1.53 -16.29 -3.05
CA SER A 130 -1.98 -16.10 -4.43
C SER A 130 -3.45 -15.66 -4.59
N PRO A 131 -3.74 -14.36 -4.43
CA PRO A 131 -5.05 -13.82 -4.71
C PRO A 131 -5.31 -13.82 -6.24
N ARG A 132 -6.02 -14.84 -6.73
CA ARG A 132 -6.33 -15.03 -8.17
C ARG A 132 -7.72 -14.54 -8.57
N SER A 133 -8.45 -13.87 -7.68
CA SER A 133 -9.77 -13.37 -8.03
C SER A 133 -9.67 -12.31 -9.14
N GLN A 134 -10.63 -12.33 -10.06
CA GLN A 134 -10.70 -11.35 -11.15
C GLN A 134 -10.79 -9.91 -10.60
N ARG A 135 -11.47 -9.72 -9.46
CA ARG A 135 -11.58 -8.43 -8.77
C ARG A 135 -10.22 -7.88 -8.35
N ILE A 136 -9.37 -8.71 -7.75
CA ILE A 136 -8.03 -8.31 -7.33
C ILE A 136 -7.17 -7.89 -8.52
N GLN A 137 -7.23 -8.66 -9.61
CA GLN A 137 -6.50 -8.30 -10.83
C GLN A 137 -6.98 -6.97 -11.41
N LEU A 138 -8.29 -6.72 -11.41
CA LEU A 138 -8.87 -5.45 -11.86
C LEU A 138 -8.43 -4.27 -10.98
N THR A 139 -8.46 -4.42 -9.65
CA THR A 139 -7.97 -3.40 -8.70
C THR A 139 -6.49 -3.08 -8.97
N ARG A 140 -5.65 -4.12 -9.11
CA ARG A 140 -4.23 -3.97 -9.45
C ARG A 140 -4.02 -3.24 -10.78
N LEU A 141 -4.78 -3.60 -11.82
CA LEU A 141 -4.70 -2.97 -13.14
C LEU A 141 -5.12 -1.49 -13.10
N ARG A 142 -6.12 -1.13 -12.29
CA ARG A 142 -6.55 0.27 -12.10
C ARG A 142 -5.45 1.10 -11.47
N VAL A 143 -4.80 0.59 -10.41
CA VAL A 143 -3.63 1.26 -9.79
C VAL A 143 -2.50 1.42 -10.81
N LYS A 144 -2.14 0.36 -11.54
CA LYS A 144 -1.12 0.43 -12.61
C LYS A 144 -1.43 1.48 -13.67
N ARG A 145 -2.69 1.59 -14.09
CA ARG A 145 -3.11 2.58 -15.09
C ARG A 145 -2.94 4.01 -14.57
N TYR A 146 -3.30 4.25 -13.32
CA TYR A 146 -3.08 5.54 -12.67
C TYR A 146 -1.58 5.89 -12.61
N PHE A 147 -0.73 4.99 -12.14
CA PHE A 147 0.72 5.25 -12.12
C PHE A 147 1.35 5.34 -13.52
N ARG A 148 0.75 4.71 -14.53
CA ARG A 148 1.14 4.93 -15.92
C ARG A 148 0.88 6.38 -16.34
N SER A 149 -0.27 6.97 -16.01
CA SER A 149 -0.52 8.37 -16.37
C SER A 149 0.42 9.34 -15.64
N LEU A 150 0.84 9.02 -14.42
CA LEU A 150 1.89 9.77 -13.71
C LEU A 150 3.24 9.70 -14.44
N ASN A 151 3.66 8.50 -14.87
CA ASN A 151 4.90 8.32 -15.63
C ASN A 151 4.87 9.00 -17.00
N ASP A 152 3.74 8.89 -17.71
CA ASP A 152 3.57 9.51 -19.03
C ASP A 152 3.65 11.04 -18.90
N PHE A 153 3.04 11.60 -17.85
CA PHE A 153 3.13 13.03 -17.53
C PHE A 153 4.55 13.49 -17.22
N LEU A 154 5.31 12.74 -16.40
CA LEU A 154 6.72 13.04 -16.13
C LEU A 154 7.53 13.11 -17.42
N LYS A 155 7.33 12.17 -18.35
CA LYS A 155 8.02 12.14 -19.64
C LYS A 155 7.61 13.29 -20.55
N GLU A 156 6.31 13.56 -20.65
CA GLU A 156 5.77 14.67 -21.46
C GLU A 156 6.34 16.03 -21.01
N LYS A 157 6.50 16.21 -19.70
CA LYS A 157 7.07 17.42 -19.10
C LYS A 157 8.59 17.37 -18.94
N GLU A 158 9.25 16.38 -19.55
CA GLU A 158 10.70 16.20 -19.54
C GLU A 158 11.31 16.22 -18.12
N TYR A 159 10.59 15.66 -17.15
CA TYR A 159 11.01 15.61 -15.74
C TYR A 159 11.30 16.98 -15.12
N ASN A 160 10.70 18.06 -15.65
CA ASN A 160 10.90 19.39 -15.11
C ASN A 160 10.41 19.53 -13.66
N ARG A 161 10.84 20.59 -12.97
CA ARG A 161 10.46 20.86 -11.58
C ARG A 161 8.95 20.81 -11.33
N CYS A 162 8.13 21.43 -12.19
CA CYS A 162 6.67 21.46 -11.99
C CYS A 162 6.04 20.08 -12.08
N ALA A 163 6.55 19.21 -12.95
CA ALA A 163 6.11 17.83 -13.03
C ALA A 163 6.37 17.09 -11.72
N TRP A 164 7.55 17.28 -11.13
CA TRP A 164 7.91 16.66 -9.87
C TRP A 164 7.10 17.18 -8.67
N GLU A 165 6.78 18.48 -8.60
CA GLU A 165 5.87 19.03 -7.59
C GLU A 165 4.52 18.29 -7.60
N ILE A 166 3.99 18.03 -8.80
CA ILE A 166 2.73 17.30 -8.99
C ILE A 166 2.87 15.85 -8.54
N ILE A 167 3.95 15.17 -8.91
CA ILE A 167 4.20 13.77 -8.54
C ILE A 167 4.31 13.63 -7.02
N GLN A 168 5.00 14.54 -6.33
CA GLN A 168 5.07 14.55 -4.87
C GLN A 168 3.68 14.67 -4.24
N ILE A 169 2.82 15.56 -4.77
CA ILE A 169 1.44 15.72 -4.29
C ILE A 169 0.62 14.43 -4.49
N GLN A 170 0.71 13.81 -5.67
CA GLN A 170 -0.03 12.60 -6.02
C GLN A 170 0.41 11.40 -5.15
N VAL A 171 1.71 11.25 -4.93
CA VAL A 171 2.26 10.18 -4.08
C VAL A 171 1.95 10.41 -2.60
N LYS A 172 1.99 11.66 -2.13
CA LYS A 172 1.51 12.03 -0.80
C LYS A 172 0.06 11.61 -0.58
N GLN A 173 -0.81 11.86 -1.54
CA GLN A 173 -2.22 11.43 -1.46
C GLN A 173 -2.34 9.90 -1.38
N CYS A 174 -1.49 9.17 -2.09
CA CYS A 174 -1.45 7.71 -2.00
C CYS A 174 -1.05 7.22 -0.59
N PHE A 175 -0.04 7.81 0.05
CA PHE A 175 0.33 7.44 1.42
C PHE A 175 -0.72 7.81 2.47
N LEU A 176 -1.43 8.93 2.29
CA LEU A 176 -2.58 9.28 3.12
C LEU A 176 -3.74 8.29 2.93
N TRP A 177 -3.96 7.84 1.70
CA TRP A 177 -4.93 6.80 1.41
C TRP A 177 -4.56 5.46 2.06
N ILE A 178 -3.27 5.08 2.03
CA ILE A 178 -2.77 3.89 2.74
C ILE A 178 -3.01 4.01 4.27
N GLU A 179 -2.70 5.15 4.88
CA GLU A 179 -2.95 5.38 6.32
C GLU A 179 -4.41 5.13 6.70
N ASN A 180 -5.34 5.52 5.83
CA ASN A 180 -6.78 5.37 6.06
C ASN A 180 -7.28 3.94 5.84
N LEU A 181 -6.62 3.16 4.96
CA LEU A 181 -7.00 1.77 4.70
C LEU A 181 -6.50 0.79 5.77
N ILE A 182 -5.32 1.01 6.36
CA ILE A 182 -4.74 0.07 7.32
C ILE A 182 -5.69 -0.26 8.50
N PRO A 183 -6.40 0.71 9.12
CA PRO A 183 -7.38 0.42 10.17
C PRO A 183 -8.53 -0.47 9.70
N MET A 184 -9.01 -0.28 8.47
CA MET A 184 -10.09 -1.08 7.87
C MET A 184 -9.65 -2.53 7.69
N ILE A 185 -8.48 -2.75 7.07
CA ILE A 185 -7.89 -4.09 6.92
C ILE A 185 -7.74 -4.77 8.28
N ARG A 186 -7.23 -4.05 9.29
CA ARG A 186 -7.04 -4.60 10.64
C ARG A 186 -8.35 -5.03 11.31
N ASN A 187 -9.45 -4.32 11.06
CA ASN A 187 -10.75 -4.65 11.65
C ASN A 187 -11.34 -5.91 11.01
N GLU A 188 -11.28 -6.02 9.70
CA GLU A 188 -11.75 -7.20 8.96
C GLU A 188 -10.96 -8.47 9.35
N GLU A 189 -9.63 -8.36 9.50
CA GLU A 189 -8.78 -9.46 9.99
C GLU A 189 -9.15 -9.92 11.42
N ARG A 190 -9.63 -9.00 12.27
CA ARG A 190 -10.10 -9.33 13.62
C ARG A 190 -11.48 -9.99 13.58
N GLU A 191 -12.39 -9.49 12.76
CA GLU A 191 -13.74 -10.05 12.61
C GLU A 191 -13.70 -11.46 12.00
N GLY A 192 -12.90 -11.66 10.95
CA GLY A 192 -12.67 -13.00 10.37
C GLY A 192 -12.11 -14.00 11.39
N ARG A 193 -11.24 -13.54 12.31
CA ARG A 193 -10.73 -14.36 13.42
C ARG A 193 -11.83 -14.77 14.39
N LEU A 194 -12.71 -13.85 14.79
CA LEU A 194 -13.82 -14.13 15.72
C LEU A 194 -14.82 -15.13 15.12
N VAL A 195 -15.19 -14.97 13.85
CA VAL A 195 -16.09 -15.90 13.15
C VAL A 195 -15.45 -17.29 13.01
N GLY A 196 -14.15 -17.34 12.70
CA GLY A 196 -13.37 -18.59 12.68
C GLY A 196 -13.44 -19.32 14.02
N ILE A 197 -13.11 -18.65 15.13
CA ILE A 197 -13.15 -19.26 16.47
C ILE A 197 -14.56 -19.77 16.82
N LEU A 198 -15.61 -18.96 16.58
CA LEU A 198 -16.99 -19.32 16.92
C LEU A 198 -17.51 -20.52 16.13
N SER A 199 -17.11 -20.65 14.85
CA SER A 199 -17.52 -21.79 14.00
C SER A 199 -16.84 -23.10 14.40
N PHE A 200 -15.66 -23.07 15.04
CA PHE A 200 -15.03 -24.26 15.62
C PHE A 200 -15.60 -24.66 16.99
N THR A 201 -16.13 -23.71 17.77
CA THR A 201 -16.73 -24.03 19.09
C THR A 201 -18.15 -24.60 19.02
N SER A 202 -18.79 -24.57 17.85
CA SER A 202 -20.20 -24.96 17.68
C SER A 202 -20.41 -26.33 17.02
N ASN A 203 -19.34 -27.10 16.79
CA ASN A 203 -19.36 -28.47 16.20
C ASN A 203 -18.76 -29.51 17.15
#